data_AF-A0A969EUX1-F1
#
_entry.id   AF-A0A969EUX1-F1
#
_cell.length_a   1.000
_cell.length_b   1.000
_cell.length_c   1.000
_cell.angle_alpha   90.00
_cell.angle_beta   90.00
_cell.angle_gamma   90.00
#
_symmetry.space_group_name_H-M   'P 1'
#
loop_
_entity.id
_entity.type
_entity.pdbx_description
1 polymer ?
#
loop_
_entity_poly.entity_id
_entity_poly.type
_entity_poly.pdbx_seq_one_letter_code
_entity_poly.pdbx_strand_id
1 'polypeptide(L)' 'MFQFSSKDDLIVALTTAFPEDVVCLQTNMGNQFEFCVDDAPIASKEHKGLQVVELEAEEQVEAVYLPILLAAG' A
#
# COMPACT_ATOMS: atom_id res chain seq x y z
N MET A 1 -2.74 17.89 -4.80
CA MET A 1 -2.62 17.66 -3.34
C MET A 1 -3.13 16.25 -3.08
N PHE A 2 -2.60 15.50 -2.11
CA PHE A 2 -3.17 14.17 -1.80
C PHE A 2 -4.62 14.31 -1.31
N GLN A 3 -5.49 13.40 -1.75
CA GLN A 3 -6.85 13.30 -1.23
C GLN A 3 -6.92 12.16 -0.21
N PHE A 4 -7.37 12.52 0.99
CA PHE A 4 -7.58 11.59 2.09
C PHE A 4 -9.09 11.32 2.28
N SER A 5 -9.43 10.12 2.75
CA SER A 5 -10.81 9.74 3.04
C SER A 5 -11.24 10.20 4.44
N SER A 6 -10.29 10.23 5.40
CA SER A 6 -10.45 10.78 6.74
C SER A 6 -9.39 11.85 7.06
N LYS A 7 -9.64 12.64 8.11
CA LYS A 7 -8.64 13.58 8.64
C LYS A 7 -7.47 12.89 9.34
N ASP A 8 -7.68 11.63 9.75
CA ASP A 8 -6.70 10.82 10.46
C ASP A 8 -5.86 9.95 9.52
N ASP A 9 -6.14 10.00 8.20
CA ASP A 9 -5.35 9.26 7.22
C ASP A 9 -3.95 9.87 7.10
N LEU A 10 -2.96 8.99 7.03
CA LEU A 10 -1.56 9.35 6.89
C LEU A 10 -0.95 8.60 5.71
N ILE A 11 -0.02 9.24 5.02
CA ILE A 11 0.86 8.53 4.06
C ILE A 11 1.94 7.83 4.88
N VAL A 12 1.84 6.51 4.98
CA VAL A 12 2.77 5.68 5.76
C VAL A 12 4.08 5.45 4.99
N ALA A 13 4.01 5.33 3.66
CA ALA A 13 5.17 5.12 2.80
C ALA A 13 4.95 5.66 1.39
N LEU A 14 6.07 5.92 0.69
CA LEU A 14 6.12 6.21 -0.73
C LEU A 14 7.26 5.38 -1.32
N THR A 15 6.96 4.61 -2.37
CA THR A 15 7.96 3.82 -3.09
C THR A 15 7.77 3.98 -4.60
N THR A 16 8.82 3.69 -5.36
CA THR A 16 8.72 3.46 -6.80
C THR A 16 8.37 1.99 -7.00
N ALA A 17 7.40 1.69 -7.85
CA ALA A 17 7.02 0.34 -8.21
C ALA A 17 6.88 0.23 -9.73
N PHE A 18 7.08 -0.96 -10.25
CA PHE A 18 7.03 -1.33 -11.66
C PHE A 18 5.81 -2.23 -11.93
N PRO A 19 5.40 -2.39 -13.20
CA PRO A 19 4.41 -3.41 -13.55
C PRO A 19 4.83 -4.78 -13.02
N GLU A 20 3.85 -5.61 -12.65
CA GLU A 20 4.04 -6.95 -12.04
C GLU A 20 4.66 -6.96 -10.63
N ASP A 21 5.06 -5.81 -10.06
CA ASP A 21 5.52 -5.76 -8.68
C ASP A 21 4.39 -6.17 -7.71
N VAL A 22 4.75 -6.94 -6.70
CA VAL A 22 3.88 -7.22 -5.55
C VAL A 22 4.20 -6.22 -4.45
N VAL A 23 3.19 -5.58 -3.91
CA VAL A 23 3.33 -4.67 -2.76
C VAL A 23 2.80 -5.36 -1.52
N CYS A 24 3.62 -5.42 -0.47
CA CYS A 24 3.25 -5.95 0.84
C CYS A 24 2.88 -4.80 1.78
N LEU A 25 1.78 -4.95 2.52
CA LEU A 25 1.39 -4.10 3.63
C LEU A 25 1.46 -4.90 4.92
N GLN A 26 1.95 -4.28 5.99
CA GLN A 26 1.93 -4.83 7.34
C GLN A 26 1.21 -3.89 8.29
N THR A 27 0.39 -4.45 9.18
CA THR A 27 -0.35 -3.70 10.19
C THR A 27 0.29 -3.81 11.57
N ASN A 28 -0.05 -2.87 12.46
CA ASN A 28 0.33 -2.88 13.88
C ASN A 28 -0.16 -4.12 14.65
N MET A 29 -1.10 -4.88 14.10
CA MET A 29 -1.59 -6.15 14.65
C MET A 29 -0.82 -7.38 14.12
N GLY A 30 0.16 -7.17 13.24
CA GLY A 30 0.96 -8.23 12.63
C GLY A 30 0.31 -8.89 11.42
N ASN A 31 -0.82 -8.38 10.93
CA ASN A 31 -1.44 -8.87 9.69
C ASN A 31 -0.63 -8.40 8.48
N GLN A 32 -0.58 -9.24 7.45
CA GLN A 32 0.09 -8.95 6.20
C GLN A 32 -0.86 -9.13 5.03
N PHE A 33 -0.79 -8.20 4.09
CA PHE A 33 -1.60 -8.17 2.89
C PHE A 33 -0.72 -7.91 1.68
N GLU A 34 -1.10 -8.45 0.54
CA GLU A 34 -0.36 -8.30 -0.71
C GLU A 34 -1.32 -7.88 -1.82
N PHE A 35 -0.85 -7.01 -2.72
CA PHE A 35 -1.56 -6.70 -3.97
C PHE A 35 -0.57 -6.50 -5.11
N CYS A 36 -1.01 -6.79 -6.34
CA CYS A 36 -0.23 -6.52 -7.54
C CYS A 36 -0.36 -5.05 -7.93
N VAL A 37 0.72 -4.40 -8.32
CA VAL A 37 0.69 -3.02 -8.83
C VAL A 37 -0.27 -2.86 -10.00
N ASP A 38 -0.42 -3.90 -10.82
CA ASP A 38 -1.30 -3.89 -11.99
C ASP A 38 -2.80 -3.80 -11.62
N ASP A 39 -3.16 -4.16 -10.38
CA ASP A 39 -4.54 -4.00 -9.86
C ASP A 39 -4.84 -2.53 -9.48
N ALA A 40 -3.80 -1.73 -9.25
CA ALA A 40 -3.95 -0.32 -8.89
C ALA A 40 -4.06 0.58 -10.15
N PRO A 41 -5.08 1.46 -10.23
CA PRO A 41 -5.21 2.35 -11.37
C PRO A 41 -4.08 3.38 -11.39
N ILE A 42 -3.45 3.56 -12.55
CA ILE A 42 -2.53 4.67 -12.78
C ILE A 42 -3.34 5.97 -12.74
N ALA A 43 -3.11 6.79 -11.72
CA ALA A 43 -3.88 8.00 -11.48
C ALA A 43 -2.99 9.16 -11.00
N SER A 44 -3.51 10.38 -11.10
CA SER A 44 -2.84 11.55 -10.54
C SER A 44 -2.87 11.51 -9.00
N LYS A 45 -1.99 12.28 -8.35
CA LYS A 45 -1.95 12.42 -6.88
C LYS A 45 -3.26 12.93 -6.24
N GLU A 46 -4.21 13.40 -7.04
CA GLU A 46 -5.51 13.91 -6.59
C GLU A 46 -6.59 12.81 -6.56
N HIS A 47 -6.27 11.62 -7.07
CA HIS A 47 -7.14 10.44 -6.94
C HIS A 47 -7.11 9.90 -5.51
N LYS A 48 -8.22 9.32 -5.05
CA LYS A 48 -8.36 8.76 -3.68
C LYS A 48 -7.62 7.45 -3.44
N GLY A 49 -6.96 6.91 -4.47
CA GLY A 49 -6.32 5.60 -4.44
C GLY A 49 -7.30 4.43 -4.60
N LEU A 50 -6.76 3.22 -4.42
CA LEU A 50 -7.49 1.95 -4.38
C LEU A 50 -7.56 1.48 -2.92
N GLN A 51 -8.73 1.00 -2.49
CA GLN A 51 -8.83 0.29 -1.22
C GLN A 51 -8.29 -1.13 -1.40
N VAL A 52 -7.16 -1.43 -0.76
CA VAL A 52 -6.52 -2.76 -0.83
C VAL A 52 -7.04 -3.69 0.27
N VAL A 53 -7.31 -3.13 1.45
CA VAL A 53 -7.68 -3.89 2.66
C VAL A 53 -8.72 -3.14 3.47
N GLU A 54 -9.59 -3.88 4.14
CA GLU A 54 -10.45 -3.40 5.22
C GLU A 54 -9.79 -3.73 6.55
N LEU A 55 -9.58 -2.72 7.39
CA LEU A 55 -8.87 -2.84 8.67
C LEU A 55 -9.89 -3.01 9.80
N GLU A 56 -9.53 -3.81 10.80
CA GLU A 56 -10.29 -3.92 12.04
C GLU A 56 -10.22 -2.63 12.85
N ALA A 57 -11.09 -2.49 13.86
CA ALA A 57 -11.03 -1.36 14.78
C ALA A 57 -9.64 -1.28 15.45
N GLU A 58 -9.04 -0.08 15.45
CA GLU A 58 -7.69 0.21 15.99
C GLU A 58 -6.51 -0.38 15.18
N GLU A 59 -6.79 -1.15 14.13
CA GLU A 59 -5.76 -1.64 13.21
C GLU A 59 -5.30 -0.52 12.27
N GLN A 60 -4.00 -0.43 12.06
CA GLN A 60 -3.36 0.57 11.21
C GLN A 60 -2.24 -0.06 10.39
N VAL A 61 -2.09 0.37 9.14
CA VAL A 61 -0.91 0.05 8.34
C VAL A 61 0.29 0.77 8.92
N GLU A 62 1.36 0.03 9.25
CA GLU A 62 2.60 0.59 9.80
C GLU A 62 3.77 0.52 8.80
N ALA A 63 3.70 -0.39 7.83
CA ALA A 63 4.72 -0.54 6.80
C ALA A 63 4.11 -0.93 5.45
N VAL A 64 4.70 -0.39 4.39
CA VAL A 64 4.47 -0.81 3.01
C VAL A 64 5.84 -1.01 2.38
N TYR A 65 6.06 -2.17 1.78
CA TYR A 65 7.34 -2.53 1.17
C TYR A 65 7.14 -3.41 -0.06
N LEU A 66 8.11 -3.35 -0.97
CA LEU A 66 8.22 -4.31 -2.05
C LEU A 66 9.07 -5.48 -1.52
N PRO A 67 8.59 -6.73 -1.60
CA PRO A 67 9.43 -7.88 -1.30
C PRO A 67 10.55 -7.87 -2.34
N ILE A 68 11.77 -7.65 -1.88
CA ILE A 68 12.93 -7.75 -2.77
C ILE A 68 13.00 -9.22 -3.19
N LEU A 69 12.58 -9.52 -4.41
CA LEU A 69 12.99 -10.73 -5.10
C LEU A 69 14.50 -10.62 -5.26
N LEU A 70 15.24 -11.16 -4.29
CA LEU A 70 16.62 -11.55 -4.50
C LEU A 70 16.55 -12.65 -5.58
N ALA A 71 16.56 -12.24 -6.84
CA ALA A 71 16.84 -13.15 -7.94
C ALA A 71 18.19 -13.78 -7.62
N ALA A 72 18.17 -15.06 -7.22
CA ALA A 72 19.36 -15.83 -7.05
C ALA A 72 20.02 -16.01 -8.42
N GLY A 73 21.23 -15.46 -8.57
CA GLY A 73 22.28 -15.96 -9.48
C GLY A 73 22.03 -15.84 -10.97
#